data_AF-A0A6P0J1I6-F1
#
_entry.id   AF-A0A6P0J1I6-F1
#
_cell.length_a   1.000
_cell.length_b   1.000
_cell.length_c   1.000
_cell.angle_alpha   90.00
_cell.angle_beta   90.00
_cell.angle_gamma   90.00
#
_symmetry.space_group_name_H-M   'P 1'
#
loop_
_entity.id
_entity.type
_entity.pdbx_description
1 polymer ?
#
loop_
_entity_poly.entity_id
_entity_poly.type
_entity_poly.pdbx_seq_one_letter_code
_entity_poly.pdbx_strand_id
1 'polypeptide(L)'
;ILGKLFSFELLGIYGVAFNLAYLPSQVISAISSKVLLPTFSQLADLPRETFRIKIWYNRQLILVVAALMLTVSTAFGDFAIFILYDERFYEAAWMLPILTLGIWPALLIDTVQQALMALGKPNYNAYSQLVKSLNVCIGIPLGFYLMQRFDNGPLGAVVVIAFNDILPYLVITYGLCREGLSFIKQDLWATSLLLTLLMWVIWARYMLGFGYPISGLF
;
A
#
# COMPACT_ATOMS: atom_id res chain seq x y z
N ILE A 1 7.33 -10.88 -15.61
CA ILE A 1 6.51 -10.03 -16.51
C ILE A 1 7.25 -8.74 -16.83
N LEU A 2 7.60 -7.92 -15.83
CA LEU A 2 8.29 -6.63 -16.04
C LEU A 2 9.59 -6.73 -16.86
N GLY A 3 10.46 -7.72 -16.63
CA GLY A 3 11.68 -7.89 -17.43
C GLY A 3 11.48 -8.26 -18.91
N LYS A 4 10.23 -8.55 -19.34
CA LYS A 4 9.89 -8.67 -20.77
C LYS A 4 9.28 -7.39 -21.35
N LEU A 5 8.77 -6.50 -20.49
CA LEU A 5 8.08 -5.27 -20.89
C LEU A 5 8.99 -4.05 -20.79
N PHE A 6 9.90 -4.03 -19.81
CA PHE A 6 10.80 -2.90 -19.53
C PHE A 6 12.21 -3.22 -20.04
N SER A 7 12.94 -2.16 -20.43
CA SER A 7 14.39 -2.26 -20.63
C SER A 7 15.09 -2.54 -19.28
N PHE A 8 16.31 -3.08 -19.32
CA PHE A 8 17.09 -3.32 -18.11
C PHE A 8 17.34 -2.05 -17.29
N GLU A 9 17.54 -0.92 -17.97
CA GLU A 9 17.71 0.40 -17.36
C GLU A 9 16.44 0.84 -16.62
N LEU A 10 15.29 0.81 -17.29
CA LEU A 10 14.01 1.19 -16.68
C LEU A 10 13.64 0.26 -15.52
N LEU A 11 14.00 -1.02 -15.60
CA LEU A 11 13.78 -1.98 -14.52
C LEU A 11 14.65 -1.66 -13.29
N GLY A 12 15.87 -1.16 -13.50
CA GLY A 12 16.72 -0.63 -12.44
C GLY A 12 16.12 0.62 -11.77
N ILE A 13 15.64 1.58 -12.56
CA ILE A 13 14.97 2.80 -12.09
C ILE A 13 13.71 2.47 -11.29
N TYR A 14 12.86 1.61 -11.84
CA TYR A 14 11.67 1.10 -11.14
C TYR A 14 12.05 0.41 -9.82
N GLY A 15 13.13 -0.38 -9.81
CA GLY A 15 13.62 -1.04 -8.60
C GLY A 15 13.97 -0.07 -7.48
N VAL A 16 14.60 1.08 -7.80
CA VAL A 16 14.89 2.14 -6.83
C VAL A 16 13.60 2.74 -6.28
N ALA A 17 12.67 3.15 -7.15
CA ALA A 17 11.38 3.71 -6.74
C ALA A 17 10.60 2.73 -5.85
N PHE A 18 10.52 1.47 -6.26
CA PHE A 18 9.79 0.42 -5.57
C PHE A 18 10.35 0.13 -4.18
N ASN A 19 11.68 -0.01 -4.06
CA ASN A 19 12.31 -0.29 -2.78
C ASN A 19 12.08 0.83 -1.78
N LEU A 20 12.26 2.10 -2.19
CA LEU A 20 12.01 3.25 -1.34
C LEU A 20 10.52 3.36 -0.96
N ALA A 21 9.62 3.18 -1.92
CA ALA A 21 8.18 3.21 -1.68
C ALA A 21 7.72 2.13 -0.67
N TYR A 22 8.35 0.96 -0.66
CA TYR A 22 7.99 -0.15 0.23
C TYR A 22 8.55 -0.07 1.65
N LEU A 23 9.46 0.86 1.95
CA LEU A 23 10.05 0.99 3.29
C LEU A 23 9.00 1.18 4.40
N PRO A 24 8.00 2.08 4.27
CA PRO A 24 6.93 2.20 5.27
C PRO A 24 6.20 0.88 5.51
N SER A 25 5.93 0.13 4.44
CA SER A 25 5.23 -1.14 4.51
C SER A 25 5.95 -2.14 5.41
N GLN A 26 7.26 -2.27 5.23
CA GLN A 26 8.10 -3.18 6.01
C GLN A 26 8.10 -2.83 7.49
N VAL A 27 8.19 -1.54 7.82
CA VAL A 27 8.15 -1.07 9.21
C VAL A 27 6.80 -1.37 9.86
N ILE A 28 5.70 -1.05 9.18
CA ILE A 28 4.35 -1.30 9.69
C ILE A 28 4.07 -2.79 9.84
N SER A 29 4.49 -3.63 8.89
CA SER A 29 4.35 -5.08 8.98
C SER A 29 5.15 -5.66 10.17
N ALA A 30 6.35 -5.15 10.43
CA ALA A 30 7.14 -5.51 11.60
C ALA A 30 6.47 -5.11 12.93
N ILE A 31 5.84 -3.93 13.00
CA ILE A 31 5.08 -3.49 14.18
C ILE A 31 3.81 -4.34 14.35
N SER A 32 3.06 -4.56 13.27
CA SER A 32 1.84 -5.37 13.23
C SER A 32 2.11 -6.79 13.73
N SER A 33 3.17 -7.43 13.24
CA SER A 33 3.54 -8.78 13.70
C SER A 33 3.90 -8.84 15.18
N LYS A 34 4.54 -7.81 15.74
CA LYS A 34 4.89 -7.79 17.18
C LYS A 34 3.71 -7.44 18.10
N VAL A 35 2.76 -6.64 17.64
CA VAL A 35 1.67 -6.10 18.48
C VAL A 35 0.36 -6.87 18.28
N LEU A 36 -0.01 -7.16 17.03
CA LEU A 36 -1.30 -7.75 16.69
C LEU A 36 -1.26 -9.29 16.73
N LEU A 37 -0.17 -9.95 16.32
CA LEU A 37 -0.11 -11.43 16.38
C LEU A 37 -0.32 -12.01 17.78
N PRO A 38 0.34 -11.51 18.85
CA PRO A 38 0.10 -12.02 20.20
C PRO A 38 -1.35 -11.80 20.64
N THR A 39 -1.95 -10.69 20.19
CA THR A 39 -3.36 -10.37 20.42
C THR A 39 -4.27 -11.39 19.72
N PHE A 40 -3.94 -11.86 18.52
CA PHE A 40 -4.77 -12.86 17.84
C PHE A 40 -4.70 -14.25 18.48
N SER A 41 -3.51 -14.70 18.91
CA SER A 41 -3.32 -16.04 19.49
C SER A 41 -3.94 -16.21 20.88
N GLN A 42 -4.02 -15.14 21.68
CA GLN A 42 -4.57 -15.21 23.05
C GLN A 42 -6.09 -15.08 23.11
N LEU A 43 -6.72 -14.66 22.01
CA LEU A 43 -8.12 -14.22 22.04
C LEU A 43 -9.03 -15.05 21.12
N ALA A 44 -8.54 -16.15 20.53
CA ALA A 44 -9.34 -17.02 19.66
C ALA A 44 -10.58 -17.62 20.38
N ASP A 45 -10.47 -17.83 21.70
CA ASP A 45 -11.55 -18.38 22.54
C ASP A 45 -12.47 -17.30 23.14
N LEU A 46 -12.18 -16.01 22.91
CA LEU A 46 -12.97 -14.93 23.47
C LEU A 46 -14.27 -14.65 22.68
N PRO A 47 -15.30 -14.09 23.33
CA PRO A 47 -16.47 -13.56 22.64
C PRO A 47 -16.07 -12.57 21.54
N ARG A 48 -16.72 -12.68 20.37
CA ARG A 48 -16.38 -11.93 19.15
C ARG A 48 -16.34 -10.40 19.35
N GLU A 49 -17.19 -9.87 20.23
CA GLU A 49 -17.21 -8.44 20.54
C GLU A 49 -15.93 -7.99 21.27
N THR A 50 -15.51 -8.72 22.30
CA THR A 50 -14.28 -8.42 23.05
C THR A 50 -13.03 -8.57 22.18
N PHE A 51 -13.01 -9.60 21.32
CA PHE A 51 -11.97 -9.79 20.31
C PHE A 51 -11.84 -8.57 19.40
N ARG A 52 -12.96 -8.09 18.85
CA ARG A 52 -13.02 -6.93 17.95
C ARG A 52 -12.51 -5.65 18.62
N ILE A 53 -12.95 -5.37 19.85
CA ILE A 53 -12.57 -4.13 20.57
C ILE A 53 -11.06 -4.09 20.83
N LYS A 54 -10.45 -5.23 21.21
CA LYS A 54 -9.01 -5.28 21.47
C LYS A 54 -8.18 -5.04 20.23
N ILE A 55 -8.56 -5.66 19.10
CA ILE A 55 -7.92 -5.42 17.80
C ILE A 55 -8.07 -3.95 17.41
N TRP A 56 -9.28 -3.39 17.54
CA TRP A 56 -9.56 -2.01 17.17
C TRP A 56 -8.62 -1.02 17.87
N TYR A 57 -8.45 -1.15 19.20
CA TYR A 57 -7.59 -0.25 19.98
C TYR A 57 -6.11 -0.36 19.59
N ASN A 58 -5.57 -1.59 19.50
CA ASN A 58 -4.16 -1.80 19.15
C ASN A 58 -3.87 -1.37 17.71
N ARG A 59 -4.83 -1.55 16.80
CA ARG A 59 -4.72 -1.22 15.39
C ARG A 59 -4.75 0.27 15.11
N GLN A 60 -5.47 1.06 15.91
CA GLN A 60 -5.63 2.49 15.64
C GLN A 60 -4.28 3.23 15.60
N LEU A 61 -3.40 2.97 16.56
CA LEU A 61 -2.08 3.58 16.60
C LEU A 61 -1.23 3.17 15.38
N ILE A 62 -1.29 1.90 14.99
CA ILE A 62 -0.57 1.38 13.81
C ILE A 62 -1.04 2.09 12.54
N LEU A 63 -2.34 2.29 12.37
CA LEU A 63 -2.90 2.99 11.20
C LEU A 63 -2.52 4.47 11.16
N VAL A 64 -2.47 5.15 12.32
CA VAL A 64 -2.02 6.55 12.39
C VAL A 64 -0.55 6.66 12.01
N VAL A 65 0.32 5.79 12.54
CA VAL A 65 1.74 5.76 12.18
C VAL A 65 1.92 5.42 10.70
N ALA A 66 1.17 4.46 10.18
CA ALA A 66 1.17 4.10 8.77
C ALA A 66 0.77 5.28 7.88
N ALA A 67 -0.32 5.99 8.22
CA ALA A 67 -0.77 7.15 7.48
C ALA A 67 0.31 8.25 7.45
N LEU A 68 0.93 8.56 8.60
CA LEU A 68 2.01 9.53 8.69
C LEU A 68 3.22 9.14 7.84
N MET A 69 3.67 7.88 7.94
CA MET A 69 4.82 7.39 7.16
C MET A 69 4.53 7.46 5.65
N LEU A 70 3.35 7.01 5.21
CA LEU A 70 2.97 7.10 3.80
C LEU A 70 2.83 8.55 3.33
N THR A 71 2.31 9.46 4.16
CA THR A 71 2.25 10.89 3.83
C THR A 71 3.66 11.45 3.61
N VAL A 72 4.59 11.21 4.54
CA VAL A 72 5.97 11.70 4.43
C VAL A 72 6.68 11.11 3.20
N SER A 73 6.59 9.79 3.02
CA SER A 73 7.22 9.11 1.86
C SER A 73 6.64 9.58 0.53
N THR A 74 5.32 9.77 0.45
CA THR A 74 4.66 10.27 -0.78
C THR A 74 5.04 11.73 -1.04
N ALA A 75 5.09 12.56 0.00
CA ALA A 75 5.30 13.99 -0.14
C ALA A 75 6.78 14.40 -0.25
N PHE A 76 7.74 13.56 0.15
CA PHE A 76 9.17 13.93 0.15
C PHE A 76 10.09 12.83 -0.42
N GLY A 77 9.55 11.73 -0.94
CA GLY A 77 10.37 10.62 -1.44
C GLY A 77 11.18 10.95 -2.70
N ASP A 78 10.77 11.95 -3.47
CA ASP A 78 11.54 12.50 -4.59
C ASP A 78 12.85 13.16 -4.12
N PHE A 79 12.83 13.92 -3.03
CA PHE A 79 14.07 14.47 -2.43
C PHE A 79 15.02 13.35 -1.99
N ALA A 80 14.49 12.25 -1.45
CA ALA A 80 15.32 11.11 -1.10
C ALA A 80 16.02 10.53 -2.34
N ILE A 81 15.34 10.49 -3.49
CA ILE A 81 15.95 10.03 -4.74
C ILE A 81 17.03 11.00 -5.22
N PHE A 82 16.74 12.30 -5.25
CA PHE A 82 17.69 13.32 -5.73
C PHE A 82 18.94 13.46 -4.84
N ILE A 83 18.83 13.14 -3.55
CA ILE A 83 19.97 13.23 -2.61
C ILE A 83 20.78 11.92 -2.58
N LEU A 84 20.12 10.76 -2.66
CA LEU A 84 20.76 9.46 -2.45
C LEU A 84 21.26 8.80 -3.74
N TYR A 85 20.75 9.20 -4.91
CA TYR A 85 21.03 8.54 -6.19
C TYR A 85 21.52 9.52 -7.26
N ASP A 86 22.28 8.99 -8.21
CA ASP A 86 22.74 9.72 -9.40
C ASP A 86 21.57 10.13 -10.32
N GLU A 87 21.79 11.15 -11.17
CA GLU A 87 20.79 11.73 -12.10
C GLU A 87 20.08 10.69 -12.98
N ARG A 88 20.74 9.59 -13.34
CA ARG A 88 20.16 8.47 -14.09
C ARG A 88 18.93 7.82 -13.42
N PHE A 89 18.75 8.03 -12.11
CA PHE A 89 17.62 7.49 -11.35
C PHE A 89 16.52 8.52 -11.10
N TYR A 90 16.63 9.75 -11.62
CA TYR A 90 15.64 10.79 -11.33
C TYR A 90 14.24 10.45 -11.85
N GLU A 91 14.12 9.62 -12.88
CA GLU A 91 12.84 9.07 -13.32
C GLU A 91 12.15 8.20 -12.26
N ALA A 92 12.86 7.71 -11.25
CA ALA A 92 12.24 7.00 -10.13
C ALA A 92 11.36 7.94 -9.27
N ALA A 93 11.61 9.26 -9.32
CA ALA A 93 10.96 10.25 -8.47
C ALA A 93 9.45 10.32 -8.70
N TRP A 94 8.98 10.24 -9.95
CA TRP A 94 7.54 10.26 -10.23
C TRP A 94 6.84 8.94 -9.88
N MET A 95 7.56 7.82 -9.93
CA MET A 95 7.01 6.49 -9.64
C MET A 95 6.75 6.30 -8.15
N LEU A 96 7.65 6.83 -7.30
CA LEU A 96 7.64 6.60 -5.86
C LEU A 96 6.33 7.04 -5.18
N PRO A 97 5.80 8.27 -5.39
CA PRO A 97 4.53 8.70 -4.79
C PRO A 97 3.35 7.79 -5.16
N ILE A 98 3.28 7.37 -6.44
CA ILE A 98 2.21 6.50 -6.94
C ILE A 98 2.28 5.13 -6.26
N LEU A 99 3.48 4.53 -6.21
CA LEU A 99 3.71 3.25 -5.56
C LEU A 99 3.42 3.32 -4.06
N THR A 100 3.91 4.37 -3.39
CA THR A 100 3.74 4.56 -1.94
C THR A 100 2.27 4.64 -1.55
N LEU A 101 1.47 5.43 -2.28
CA LEU A 101 0.03 5.51 -2.04
C LEU A 101 -0.68 4.18 -2.31
N GLY A 102 -0.24 3.45 -3.34
CA GLY A 102 -0.76 2.13 -3.70
C GLY A 102 -0.62 1.07 -2.60
N ILE A 103 0.31 1.25 -1.67
CA ILE A 103 0.54 0.31 -0.55
C ILE A 103 -0.57 0.39 0.50
N TRP A 104 -1.34 1.48 0.57
CA TRP A 104 -2.32 1.70 1.63
C TRP A 104 -3.31 0.53 1.84
N PRO A 105 -3.99 -0.02 0.80
CA PRO A 105 -4.87 -1.17 0.97
C PRO A 105 -4.14 -2.41 1.50
N ALA A 106 -2.88 -2.63 1.10
CA ALA A 106 -2.07 -3.73 1.60
C ALA A 106 -1.81 -3.62 3.11
N LEU A 107 -1.55 -2.40 3.61
CA LEU A 107 -1.40 -2.16 5.05
C LEU A 107 -2.69 -2.42 5.82
N LEU A 108 -3.83 -2.02 5.25
CA LEU A 108 -5.12 -2.31 5.85
C LEU A 108 -5.32 -3.83 5.99
N ILE A 109 -5.00 -4.61 4.94
CA ILE A 109 -5.06 -6.08 4.96
C ILE A 109 -4.12 -6.66 6.02
N ASP A 110 -2.85 -6.25 6.03
CA ASP A 110 -1.82 -6.81 6.91
C ASP A 110 -2.15 -6.69 8.39
N THR A 111 -2.91 -5.67 8.77
CA THR A 111 -3.35 -5.46 10.15
C THR A 111 -4.51 -6.37 10.60
N VAL A 112 -5.24 -7.00 9.67
CA VAL A 112 -6.47 -7.76 9.99
C VAL A 112 -6.50 -9.18 9.44
N GLN A 113 -5.68 -9.51 8.43
CA GLN A 113 -5.68 -10.83 7.78
C GLN A 113 -5.37 -11.98 8.74
N GLN A 114 -4.60 -11.70 9.80
CA GLN A 114 -4.23 -12.67 10.82
C GLN A 114 -5.40 -13.01 11.75
N ALA A 115 -6.40 -12.13 11.87
CA ALA A 115 -7.64 -12.43 12.56
C ALA A 115 -8.38 -13.60 11.90
N LEU A 116 -8.46 -13.63 10.56
CA LEU A 116 -9.09 -14.73 9.83
C LEU A 116 -8.32 -16.05 9.99
N MET A 117 -6.99 -15.99 10.10
CA MET A 117 -6.18 -17.18 10.39
C MET A 117 -6.45 -17.71 11.80
N ALA A 118 -6.50 -16.82 12.80
CA ALA A 118 -6.81 -17.19 14.18
C ALA A 118 -8.23 -17.79 14.34
N LEU A 119 -9.17 -17.38 13.48
CA LEU A 119 -10.52 -17.95 13.43
C LEU A 119 -10.63 -19.27 12.65
N GLY A 120 -9.51 -19.83 12.16
CA GLY A 120 -9.52 -21.07 11.37
C GLY A 120 -10.11 -20.89 9.97
N LYS A 121 -10.07 -19.68 9.41
CA LYS A 121 -10.58 -19.36 8.05
C LYS A 121 -9.46 -18.88 7.11
N PRO A 122 -8.37 -19.65 6.92
CA PRO A 122 -7.25 -19.25 6.04
C PRO A 122 -7.65 -19.14 4.56
N ASN A 123 -8.77 -19.76 4.16
CA ASN A 123 -9.26 -19.75 2.78
C ASN A 123 -9.43 -18.33 2.22
N TYR A 124 -9.85 -17.36 3.03
CA TYR A 124 -9.98 -15.97 2.59
C TYR A 124 -8.64 -15.33 2.22
N ASN A 125 -7.57 -15.65 2.96
CA ASN A 125 -6.21 -15.19 2.63
C ASN A 125 -5.72 -15.85 1.33
N ALA A 126 -6.03 -17.14 1.13
CA ALA A 126 -5.72 -17.84 -0.11
C ALA A 126 -6.46 -17.22 -1.31
N TYR A 127 -7.77 -16.95 -1.19
CA TYR A 127 -8.54 -16.28 -2.24
C TYR A 127 -8.02 -14.87 -2.54
N SER A 128 -7.69 -14.11 -1.51
CA SER A 128 -7.07 -12.78 -1.64
C SER A 128 -5.77 -12.84 -2.46
N GLN A 129 -4.88 -13.81 -2.14
CA GLN A 129 -3.62 -13.99 -2.85
C GLN A 129 -3.79 -14.50 -4.29
N LEU A 130 -4.81 -15.33 -4.55
CA LEU A 130 -5.17 -15.74 -5.90
C LEU A 130 -5.65 -14.56 -6.74
N VAL A 131 -6.55 -13.73 -6.19
CA VAL A 131 -7.04 -12.52 -6.85
C VAL A 131 -5.87 -11.55 -7.13
N LYS A 132 -4.98 -11.34 -6.16
CA LYS A 132 -3.75 -10.54 -6.34
C LYS A 132 -2.90 -11.08 -7.48
N SER A 133 -2.66 -12.38 -7.51
CA SER A 133 -1.83 -13.03 -8.54
C SER A 133 -2.45 -12.91 -9.93
N LEU A 134 -3.76 -13.10 -10.06
CA LEU A 134 -4.48 -12.91 -11.32
C LEU A 134 -4.44 -11.46 -11.78
N ASN A 135 -4.63 -10.51 -10.87
CA ASN A 135 -4.55 -9.08 -11.16
C ASN A 135 -3.15 -8.67 -11.65
N VAL A 136 -2.08 -9.22 -11.07
CA VAL A 136 -0.70 -9.02 -11.56
C VAL A 136 -0.50 -9.63 -12.95
N CYS A 137 -0.93 -10.87 -13.15
CA CYS A 137 -0.72 -11.60 -14.40
C CYS A 137 -1.45 -10.97 -15.58
N ILE A 138 -2.68 -10.48 -15.37
CA ILE A 138 -3.53 -9.91 -16.42
C ILE A 138 -3.37 -8.39 -16.48
N GLY A 139 -3.40 -7.73 -15.33
CA GLY A 139 -3.40 -6.29 -15.22
C GLY A 139 -2.10 -5.68 -15.71
N ILE A 140 -0.91 -6.23 -15.38
CA ILE A 140 0.36 -5.59 -15.76
C ILE A 140 0.52 -5.54 -17.29
N PRO A 141 0.35 -6.65 -18.03
CA PRO A 141 0.38 -6.60 -19.50
C PRO A 141 -0.70 -5.67 -20.06
N LEU A 142 -1.94 -5.77 -19.56
CA LEU A 142 -3.07 -4.98 -20.05
C LEU A 142 -2.83 -3.47 -19.84
N GLY A 143 -2.41 -3.06 -18.65
CA GLY A 143 -2.08 -1.68 -18.31
C GLY A 143 -0.93 -1.14 -19.15
N PHE A 144 0.11 -1.94 -19.37
CA PHE A 144 1.22 -1.55 -20.24
C PHE A 144 0.76 -1.31 -21.68
N TYR A 145 0.04 -2.27 -22.29
CA TYR A 145 -0.40 -2.14 -23.69
C TYR A 145 -1.46 -1.04 -23.89
N LEU A 146 -2.34 -0.81 -22.92
CA LEU A 146 -3.32 0.27 -22.98
C LEU A 146 -2.64 1.64 -22.95
N MET A 147 -1.66 1.81 -22.05
CA MET A 147 -0.99 3.10 -21.87
C MET A 147 0.15 3.34 -22.86
N GLN A 148 0.64 2.28 -23.50
CA GLN A 148 1.57 2.37 -24.64
C GLN A 148 0.95 3.13 -25.83
N ARG A 149 -0.39 3.15 -25.96
CA ARG A 149 -1.07 3.99 -26.97
C ARG A 149 -0.95 5.50 -26.73
N PHE A 150 -0.54 5.89 -25.53
CA PHE A 150 -0.34 7.28 -25.10
C PHE A 150 1.15 7.56 -24.81
N ASP A 151 2.06 6.77 -25.39
CA ASP A 151 3.52 6.84 -25.19
C ASP A 151 4.01 6.65 -23.74
N ASN A 152 3.12 6.27 -22.82
CA ASN A 152 3.38 6.12 -21.39
C ASN A 152 3.18 4.68 -20.89
N GLY A 153 3.69 3.69 -21.62
CA GLY A 153 3.61 2.28 -21.26
C GLY A 153 4.03 1.94 -19.81
N PRO A 154 5.18 2.45 -19.32
CA PRO A 154 5.65 2.19 -17.95
C PRO A 154 4.68 2.67 -16.86
N LEU A 155 4.05 3.84 -17.05
CA LEU A 155 3.07 4.39 -16.12
C LEU A 155 1.89 3.43 -15.92
N GLY A 156 1.40 2.82 -17.00
CA GLY A 156 0.30 1.86 -16.93
C GLY A 156 0.63 0.64 -16.08
N ALA A 157 1.85 0.11 -16.19
CA ALA A 157 2.31 -0.99 -15.36
C ALA A 157 2.47 -0.57 -13.88
N VAL A 158 3.04 0.62 -13.62
CA VAL A 158 3.21 1.16 -12.26
C VAL A 158 1.87 1.38 -11.56
N VAL A 159 0.88 1.94 -12.28
CA VAL A 159 -0.48 2.16 -11.76
C VAL A 159 -1.14 0.83 -11.38
N VAL A 160 -1.04 -0.20 -12.23
CA VAL A 160 -1.58 -1.52 -11.90
C VAL A 160 -0.92 -2.10 -10.66
N ILE A 161 0.40 -1.97 -10.53
CA ILE A 161 1.14 -2.45 -9.36
C ILE A 161 0.69 -1.71 -8.10
N ALA A 162 0.54 -0.39 -8.18
CA ALA A 162 0.07 0.45 -7.08
C ALA A 162 -1.34 0.04 -6.63
N PHE A 163 -2.27 -0.23 -7.55
CA PHE A 163 -3.65 -0.57 -7.19
C PHE A 163 -3.93 -2.07 -7.04
N ASN A 164 -2.88 -2.89 -7.02
CA ASN A 164 -3.01 -4.34 -7.01
C ASN A 164 -3.77 -4.88 -5.78
N ASP A 165 -3.64 -4.19 -4.64
CA ASP A 165 -4.18 -4.63 -3.35
C ASP A 165 -5.64 -4.21 -3.08
N ILE A 166 -6.27 -3.45 -3.99
CA ILE A 166 -7.70 -3.07 -3.84
C ILE A 166 -8.62 -4.28 -3.85
N LEU A 167 -8.48 -5.18 -4.85
CA LEU A 167 -9.34 -6.36 -4.96
C LEU A 167 -9.09 -7.35 -3.79
N PRO A 168 -7.83 -7.68 -3.44
CA PRO A 168 -7.49 -8.39 -2.20
C PRO A 168 -8.15 -7.81 -0.94
N TYR A 169 -8.15 -6.49 -0.79
CA TYR A 169 -8.75 -5.82 0.36
C TYR A 169 -10.25 -6.08 0.47
N LEU A 170 -10.98 -6.07 -0.65
CA LEU A 170 -12.41 -6.39 -0.68
C LEU A 170 -12.67 -7.83 -0.24
N VAL A 171 -11.84 -8.79 -0.68
CA VAL A 171 -11.98 -10.22 -0.30
C VAL A 171 -11.79 -10.41 1.20
N ILE A 172 -10.76 -9.79 1.78
CA ILE A 172 -10.45 -9.89 3.21
C ILE A 172 -11.53 -9.21 4.04
N THR A 173 -11.93 -8.01 3.66
CA THR A 173 -13.00 -7.25 4.34
C THR A 173 -14.33 -8.01 4.30
N TYR A 174 -14.65 -8.63 3.17
CA TYR A 174 -15.83 -9.48 3.04
C TYR A 174 -15.79 -10.68 3.99
N GLY A 175 -14.65 -11.39 4.05
CA GLY A 175 -14.46 -12.50 4.99
C GLY A 175 -14.62 -12.08 6.45
N LEU A 176 -14.04 -10.93 6.82
CA LEU A 176 -14.15 -10.36 8.15
C LEU A 176 -15.59 -9.99 8.52
N CYS A 177 -16.33 -9.38 7.60
CA CYS A 177 -17.75 -9.06 7.79
C CYS A 177 -18.60 -10.33 7.99
N ARG A 178 -18.34 -11.41 7.23
CA ARG A 178 -19.04 -12.69 7.40
C ARG A 178 -18.77 -13.34 8.76
N GLU A 179 -17.60 -13.11 9.32
CA GLU A 179 -17.20 -13.61 10.63
C GLU A 179 -17.57 -12.67 11.80
N GLY A 180 -18.36 -11.60 11.52
CA GLY A 180 -18.84 -10.65 12.52
C GLY A 180 -17.80 -9.59 12.96
N LEU A 181 -16.68 -9.49 12.26
CA LEU A 181 -15.54 -8.63 12.59
C LEU A 181 -15.38 -7.48 11.59
N SER A 182 -16.33 -6.55 11.54
CA SER A 182 -16.20 -5.41 10.61
C SER A 182 -15.30 -4.30 11.18
N PHE A 183 -14.23 -3.97 10.45
CA PHE A 183 -13.34 -2.83 10.72
C PHE A 183 -13.51 -1.67 9.72
N ILE A 184 -14.51 -1.73 8.83
CA ILE A 184 -14.73 -0.76 7.74
C ILE A 184 -14.78 0.68 8.24
N LYS A 185 -15.43 0.95 9.39
CA LYS A 185 -15.50 2.30 9.96
C LYS A 185 -14.11 2.84 10.34
N GLN A 186 -13.26 1.96 10.89
CA GLN A 186 -11.88 2.31 11.25
C GLN A 186 -11.04 2.53 10.00
N ASP A 187 -11.24 1.71 8.96
CA ASP A 187 -10.54 1.82 7.68
C ASP A 187 -10.88 3.12 6.95
N LEU A 188 -12.16 3.50 6.93
CA LEU A 188 -12.63 4.76 6.37
C LEU A 188 -12.08 5.95 7.14
N TRP A 189 -12.07 5.90 8.48
CA TRP A 189 -11.48 6.97 9.30
C TRP A 189 -9.98 7.11 9.04
N ALA A 190 -9.23 6.01 9.02
CA ALA A 190 -7.80 6.04 8.78
C ALA A 190 -7.46 6.48 7.34
N THR A 191 -8.28 6.07 6.37
CA THR A 191 -8.12 6.52 4.96
C THR A 191 -8.40 8.01 4.84
N SER A 192 -9.42 8.52 5.52
CA SER A 192 -9.69 9.96 5.59
C SER A 192 -8.55 10.74 6.25
N LEU A 193 -7.98 10.19 7.33
CA LEU A 193 -6.78 10.75 7.97
C LEU A 193 -5.60 10.80 6.98
N LEU A 194 -5.32 9.73 6.26
CA LEU A 194 -4.26 9.70 5.24
C LEU A 194 -4.49 10.77 4.17
N LEU A 195 -5.70 10.86 3.61
CA LEU A 195 -6.04 11.81 2.56
C LEU A 195 -5.95 13.26 3.03
N THR A 196 -6.41 13.55 4.25
CA THR A 196 -6.31 14.89 4.84
C THR A 196 -4.85 15.28 5.10
N LEU A 197 -4.05 14.37 5.68
CA LEU A 197 -2.61 14.60 5.88
C LEU A 197 -1.89 14.84 4.55
N LEU A 198 -2.15 14.03 3.53
CA LEU A 198 -1.60 14.22 2.19
C LEU A 198 -1.98 15.56 1.60
N MET A 199 -3.25 15.94 1.68
CA MET A 199 -3.74 17.22 1.18
C MET A 199 -3.01 18.39 1.85
N TRP A 200 -2.91 18.39 3.19
CA TRP A 200 -2.24 19.44 3.94
C TRP A 200 -0.74 19.51 3.66
N VAL A 201 -0.05 18.36 3.63
CA VAL A 201 1.40 18.31 3.42
C VAL A 201 1.77 18.68 1.99
N ILE A 202 1.03 18.18 0.98
CA ILE A 202 1.26 18.56 -0.42
C ILE A 202 0.95 20.05 -0.63
N TRP A 203 -0.10 20.58 0.00
CA TRP A 203 -0.41 22.01 -0.05
C TRP A 203 0.71 22.85 0.58
N ALA A 204 1.20 22.47 1.77
CA ALA A 204 2.32 23.15 2.41
C ALA A 204 3.59 23.08 1.56
N ARG A 205 3.88 21.91 0.97
CA ARG A 205 5.00 21.72 0.04
C ARG A 205 4.90 22.64 -1.17
N TYR A 206 3.72 22.76 -1.76
CA TYR A 206 3.47 23.66 -2.89
C TYR A 206 3.70 25.13 -2.50
N MET A 207 3.19 25.55 -1.34
CA MET A 207 3.37 26.92 -0.84
C MET A 207 4.83 27.28 -0.54
N LEU A 208 5.66 26.28 -0.19
CA LEU A 208 7.10 26.45 0.01
C LEU A 208 7.90 26.50 -1.31
N GLY A 209 7.25 26.34 -2.47
CA GLY A 209 7.88 26.40 -3.79
C GLY A 209 8.51 25.10 -4.28
N PHE A 210 8.29 23.97 -3.58
CA PHE A 210 8.87 22.67 -3.94
C PHE A 210 8.06 21.89 -4.99
N GLY A 211 6.99 22.46 -5.54
CA GLY A 211 6.15 21.82 -6.56
C GLY A 211 5.42 20.56 -6.09
N TYR A 212 4.86 19.81 -7.05
CA TYR A 212 4.17 18.54 -6.79
C TYR A 212 5.15 17.36 -6.77
N PRO A 213 4.93 16.33 -5.93
CA PRO A 213 5.81 15.14 -5.90
C PRO A 213 5.86 14.36 -7.22
N ILE A 214 4.82 14.49 -8.04
CA ILE A 214 4.68 13.85 -9.36
C ILE A 214 5.12 14.76 -10.52
N SER A 215 5.82 15.87 -10.25
CA SER A 215 6.22 16.81 -11.30
C SER A 215 7.14 16.19 -12.34
N GLY A 216 7.94 15.18 -11.99
CA GLY A 216 8.80 14.46 -12.94
C GLY A 216 8.05 13.59 -13.96
N LEU A 217 6.72 13.53 -13.90
CA LEU A 217 5.88 12.85 -14.89
C LEU A 217 5.57 13.73 -16.13
N PHE A 218 5.70 15.06 -16.01
CA PHE A 218 5.26 16.04 -17.02
C PHE A 218 6.41 16.88 -17.55
#